data_AF-A0A520K5W6-F1
#
_entry.id   AF-A0A520K5W6-F1
#
_cell.length_a   1.000
_cell.length_b   1.000
_cell.length_c   1.000
_cell.angle_alpha   90.00
_cell.angle_beta   90.00
_cell.angle_gamma   90.00
#
_symmetry.space_group_name_H-M   'P 1'
#
loop_
_entity.id
_entity.type
_entity.pdbx_description
1 polymer ?
#
loop_
_entity_poly.entity_id
_entity_poly.type
_entity_poly.pdbx_seq_one_letter_code
_entity_poly.pdbx_strand_id
1 'polypeptide(L)'
;MSAEFSSLFSAKTRYPALDDRITKTLNKKSELLITLKYPEVPFHNNESELGARAQVRRRDVSLHTMAEDGTKANDTFLTIVETAKKSGVSAYAYIHDRVSKHFRMPSLAEIIRAKGVSGIDYDAG
;
A
#
# COMPACT_ATOMS: atom_id res chain seq x y z
N MET A 1 -24.56 10.36 6.95
CA MET A 1 -23.13 10.36 6.55
C MET A 1 -22.83 10.74 5.09
N SER A 2 -23.28 10.00 4.07
CA SER A 2 -22.97 10.36 2.66
C SER A 2 -23.58 11.71 2.22
N ALA A 3 -24.80 12.00 2.64
CA ALA A 3 -25.47 13.27 2.39
C ALA A 3 -24.80 14.43 3.15
N GLU A 4 -24.47 14.22 4.43
CA GLU A 4 -23.72 15.19 5.25
C GLU A 4 -22.36 15.51 4.63
N PHE A 5 -21.62 14.51 4.13
CA PHE A 5 -20.35 14.73 3.45
C PHE A 5 -20.52 15.64 2.22
N SER A 6 -21.50 15.32 1.37
CA SER A 6 -21.80 16.16 0.20
C SER A 6 -22.20 17.57 0.59
N SER A 7 -22.98 17.73 1.65
CA SER A 7 -23.36 19.05 2.16
C SER A 7 -22.14 19.82 2.65
N LEU A 8 -21.27 19.20 3.46
CA LEU A 8 -20.06 19.82 3.99
C LEU A 8 -19.11 20.30 2.89
N PHE A 9 -18.88 19.47 1.86
CA PHE A 9 -17.97 19.79 0.76
C PHE A 9 -18.66 20.47 -0.44
N SER A 10 -19.92 20.91 -0.29
CA SER A 10 -20.58 21.79 -1.26
C SER A 10 -20.36 23.28 -0.98
N ALA A 11 -19.81 23.60 0.20
CA ALA A 11 -19.58 24.97 0.62
C ALA A 11 -18.58 25.68 -0.31
N LYS A 12 -18.93 26.91 -0.70
CA LYS A 12 -18.00 27.82 -1.38
C LYS A 12 -17.54 28.87 -0.39
N THR A 13 -16.24 29.13 -0.42
CA THR A 13 -15.60 30.17 0.38
C THR A 13 -15.22 31.34 -0.51
N ARG A 14 -14.58 32.36 0.07
CA ARG A 14 -13.96 33.46 -0.69
C ARG A 14 -12.45 33.26 -0.86
N TYR A 15 -11.96 32.05 -0.57
CA TYR A 15 -10.55 31.73 -0.60
C TYR A 15 -10.28 30.62 -1.64
N PRO A 16 -9.78 30.98 -2.84
CA PRO A 16 -9.68 30.04 -3.96
C PRO A 16 -8.89 28.76 -3.66
N ALA A 17 -7.83 28.85 -2.85
CA ALA A 17 -7.04 27.68 -2.48
C ALA A 17 -7.83 26.67 -1.63
N LEU A 18 -8.72 27.15 -0.76
CA LEU A 18 -9.59 26.30 0.04
C LEU A 18 -10.71 25.71 -0.82
N ASP A 19 -11.30 26.50 -1.73
CA ASP A 19 -12.32 25.99 -2.67
C ASP A 19 -11.77 24.87 -3.57
N ASP A 20 -10.51 24.97 -4.01
CA ASP A 20 -9.82 23.91 -4.74
C ASP A 20 -9.68 22.64 -3.89
N ARG A 21 -9.32 22.76 -2.60
CA ARG A 21 -9.25 21.60 -1.69
C ARG A 21 -10.61 20.97 -1.43
N ILE A 22 -11.65 21.78 -1.24
CA ILE A 22 -13.03 21.32 -1.05
C ILE A 22 -13.48 20.51 -2.29
N THR A 23 -13.27 21.05 -3.48
CA THR A 23 -13.63 20.40 -4.75
C THR A 23 -12.89 19.07 -4.92
N LYS A 24 -11.58 19.05 -4.67
CA LYS A 24 -10.77 17.82 -4.74
C LYS A 24 -11.23 16.75 -3.75
N THR A 25 -11.66 17.15 -2.57
CA THR A 25 -12.15 16.23 -1.54
C THR A 25 -13.51 15.67 -1.92
N LEU A 26 -14.42 16.52 -2.43
CA LEU A 26 -15.72 16.09 -2.94
C LEU A 26 -15.57 15.08 -4.08
N ASN A 27 -14.64 15.30 -5.00
CA ASN A 27 -14.36 14.38 -6.11
C ASN A 27 -13.85 13.01 -5.67
N LYS A 28 -13.32 12.88 -4.45
CA LYS A 28 -12.83 11.61 -3.86
C LYS A 28 -13.83 10.98 -2.89
N LYS A 29 -15.11 11.39 -2.94
CA LYS A 29 -16.14 10.94 -2.01
C LYS A 29 -16.27 9.42 -1.96
N SER A 30 -16.27 8.75 -3.12
CA SER A 30 -16.38 7.30 -3.23
C SER A 30 -15.27 6.56 -2.47
N GLU A 31 -14.05 7.06 -2.60
CA GLU A 31 -12.85 6.48 -2.00
C GLU A 31 -12.79 6.78 -0.49
N LEU A 32 -13.10 8.02 -0.09
CA LEU A 32 -13.05 8.44 1.31
C LEU A 32 -14.16 7.80 2.16
N LEU A 33 -15.26 7.39 1.55
CA LEU A 33 -16.38 6.73 2.23
C LEU A 33 -16.38 5.21 2.06
N ILE A 34 -15.33 4.62 1.47
CA ILE A 34 -15.27 3.16 1.24
C ILE A 34 -15.34 2.34 2.53
N THR A 35 -14.80 2.88 3.63
CA THR A 35 -14.84 2.27 4.96
C THR A 35 -16.27 2.07 5.47
N LEU A 36 -17.24 2.86 5.00
CA LEU A 36 -18.66 2.67 5.37
C LEU A 36 -19.24 1.40 4.74
N LYS A 37 -18.68 0.94 3.62
CA LYS A 37 -19.07 -0.31 2.96
C LYS A 37 -18.23 -1.50 3.44
N TYR A 38 -16.96 -1.23 3.76
CA TYR A 38 -15.96 -2.21 4.18
C TYR A 38 -15.31 -1.74 5.48
N PRO A 39 -15.92 -1.99 6.66
CA PRO A 39 -15.41 -1.53 7.95
C PRO A 39 -14.01 -2.02 8.29
N GLU A 40 -13.59 -3.13 7.68
CA GLU A 40 -12.23 -3.66 7.75
C GLU A 40 -11.19 -2.74 7.10
N VAL A 41 -11.59 -1.92 6.12
CA VAL A 41 -10.67 -0.99 5.47
C VAL A 41 -10.40 0.20 6.40
N PRO A 42 -9.14 0.45 6.79
CA PRO A 42 -8.82 1.59 7.64
C PRO A 42 -9.17 2.91 6.98
N PHE A 43 -9.67 3.87 7.75
CA PHE A 43 -9.96 5.22 7.27
C PHE A 43 -8.69 6.01 6.88
N HIS A 44 -7.53 5.60 7.40
CA HIS A 44 -6.23 6.20 7.09
C HIS A 44 -5.48 5.40 6.02
N ASN A 45 -4.59 6.06 5.30
CA ASN A 45 -3.72 5.47 4.27
C ASN A 45 -2.33 5.06 4.80
N ASN A 46 -2.15 4.93 6.13
CA ASN A 46 -0.85 4.72 6.77
C ASN A 46 -0.02 3.58 6.14
N GLU A 47 -0.64 2.43 5.88
CA GLU A 47 0.06 1.29 5.25
C GLU A 47 0.55 1.61 3.83
N SER A 48 -0.26 2.31 3.04
CA SER A 48 0.10 2.78 1.70
C SER A 48 1.25 3.78 1.77
N GLU A 49 1.22 4.72 2.72
CA GLU A 49 2.32 5.67 2.93
C GLU A 49 3.61 4.98 3.36
N LEU A 50 3.54 4.00 4.28
CA LEU A 50 4.69 3.23 4.72
C LEU A 50 5.34 2.46 3.56
N GLY A 51 4.52 1.87 2.68
CA GLY A 51 4.99 1.21 1.46
C GLY A 51 5.70 2.19 0.51
N ALA A 52 5.11 3.36 0.26
CA ALA A 52 5.75 4.40 -0.55
C ALA A 52 7.07 4.90 0.07
N ARG A 53 7.11 5.06 1.40
CA ARG A 53 8.34 5.44 2.13
C ARG A 53 9.44 4.41 1.99
N ALA A 54 9.14 3.11 1.91
CA ALA A 54 10.15 2.08 1.69
C ALA A 54 10.90 2.30 0.35
N GLN A 55 10.16 2.61 -0.71
CA GLN A 55 10.75 2.93 -2.02
C GLN A 55 11.59 4.20 -1.98
N VAL A 56 11.06 5.28 -1.37
CA VAL A 56 11.77 6.56 -1.27
C VAL A 56 13.07 6.40 -0.47
N ARG A 57 13.05 5.72 0.68
CA ARG A 57 14.25 5.45 1.47
C ARG A 57 15.27 4.61 0.72
N ARG A 58 14.82 3.59 -0.02
CA ARG A 58 15.74 2.76 -0.82
C ARG A 58 16.45 3.58 -1.90
N ARG A 59 15.73 4.49 -2.54
CA ARG A 59 16.28 5.42 -3.53
C ARG A 59 17.25 6.43 -2.90
N ASP A 60 16.94 6.92 -1.71
CA ASP A 60 17.80 7.84 -0.96
C ASP A 60 19.14 7.19 -0.60
N VAL A 61 19.11 5.93 -0.16
CA VAL A 61 20.32 5.18 0.23
C VAL A 61 21.10 4.63 -0.96
N SER A 62 20.42 4.17 -2.02
CA SER A 62 21.06 3.50 -3.17
C SER A 62 21.25 4.39 -4.39
N LEU A 63 20.92 5.68 -4.31
CA LEU A 63 20.83 6.62 -5.44
C LEU A 63 19.89 6.12 -6.55
N HIS A 64 19.82 6.88 -7.63
CA HIS A 64 19.04 6.51 -8.81
C HIS A 64 19.78 5.47 -9.65
N THR A 65 19.00 4.57 -10.24
CA THR A 65 19.47 3.64 -11.27
C THR A 65 19.66 4.39 -12.58
N MET A 66 20.80 4.18 -13.24
CA MET A 66 21.12 4.85 -14.52
C MET A 66 20.56 4.09 -15.74
N ALA A 67 20.29 2.79 -15.58
CA ALA A 67 19.78 1.93 -16.63
C ALA A 67 18.38 1.39 -16.26
N GLU A 68 17.55 1.17 -17.27
CA GLU A 68 16.19 0.65 -17.12
C GLU A 68 16.18 -0.72 -16.41
N ASP A 69 17.11 -1.60 -16.75
CA ASP A 69 17.25 -2.92 -16.12
C ASP A 69 17.58 -2.82 -14.63
N GLY A 70 18.37 -1.81 -14.24
CA GLY A 70 18.67 -1.53 -12.84
C GLY A 70 17.41 -1.09 -12.08
N THR A 71 16.58 -0.24 -12.70
CA THR A 71 15.30 0.19 -12.14
C THR A 71 14.38 -1.01 -11.94
N LYS A 72 14.21 -1.83 -12.99
CA LYS A 72 13.39 -3.05 -12.94
C LYS A 72 13.86 -4.02 -11.86
N ALA A 73 15.18 -4.23 -11.73
CA ALA A 73 15.74 -5.08 -10.69
C ALA A 73 15.39 -4.55 -9.29
N ASN A 74 15.61 -3.26 -9.03
CA ASN A 74 15.30 -2.67 -7.74
C ASN A 74 13.82 -2.74 -7.37
N ASP A 75 12.92 -2.43 -8.31
CA ASP A 75 11.48 -2.52 -8.11
C ASP A 75 11.03 -3.96 -7.84
N THR A 76 11.62 -4.93 -8.56
CA THR A 76 11.34 -6.36 -8.36
C THR A 76 11.77 -6.83 -6.98
N PHE A 77 13.02 -6.54 -6.57
CA PHE A 77 13.52 -6.95 -5.26
C PHE A 77 12.78 -6.25 -4.12
N LEU A 78 12.45 -4.96 -4.26
CA LEU A 78 11.63 -4.25 -3.27
C LEU A 78 10.26 -4.92 -3.12
N THR A 79 9.61 -5.25 -4.23
CA THR A 79 8.31 -5.95 -4.23
C THR A 79 8.41 -7.30 -3.52
N ILE A 80 9.43 -8.10 -3.81
CA ILE A 80 9.65 -9.40 -3.16
C ILE A 80 9.85 -9.23 -1.65
N VAL A 81 10.69 -8.29 -1.24
CA VAL A 81 11.01 -8.04 0.18
C VAL A 81 9.76 -7.60 0.95
N GLU A 82 9.04 -6.60 0.44
CA GLU A 82 7.84 -6.08 1.12
C GLU A 82 6.71 -7.12 1.15
N THR A 83 6.54 -7.89 0.07
CA THR A 83 5.55 -8.98 0.03
C THR A 83 5.89 -10.11 1.00
N ALA A 84 7.16 -10.50 1.08
CA ALA A 84 7.62 -11.50 2.05
C ALA A 84 7.36 -11.04 3.49
N LYS A 85 7.70 -9.78 3.81
CA LYS A 85 7.41 -9.18 5.14
C LYS A 85 5.91 -9.21 5.46
N LYS A 86 5.04 -8.73 4.56
CA LYS A 86 3.58 -8.77 4.73
C LYS A 86 3.05 -10.20 4.90
N SER A 87 3.71 -11.17 4.27
CA SER A 87 3.38 -12.58 4.37
C SER A 87 3.97 -13.26 5.62
N GLY A 88 4.72 -12.55 6.47
CA GLY A 88 5.40 -13.14 7.63
C GLY A 88 6.56 -14.07 7.27
N VAL A 89 7.12 -13.93 6.06
CA VAL A 89 8.20 -14.76 5.53
C VAL A 89 9.52 -13.99 5.60
N SER A 90 10.58 -14.64 6.04
CA SER A 90 11.93 -14.06 5.98
C SER A 90 12.34 -13.82 4.53
N ALA A 91 12.54 -12.55 4.16
CA ALA A 91 12.95 -12.16 2.81
C ALA A 91 14.30 -12.79 2.42
N TYR A 92 15.25 -12.87 3.35
CA TYR A 92 16.55 -13.51 3.12
C TYR A 92 16.38 -15.00 2.83
N ALA A 93 15.66 -15.73 3.68
CA ALA A 93 15.45 -17.17 3.50
C ALA A 93 14.74 -17.46 2.17
N TYR A 94 13.75 -16.64 1.82
CA TYR A 94 13.01 -16.76 0.56
C TYR A 94 13.92 -16.53 -0.66
N ILE A 95 14.69 -15.43 -0.68
CA ILE A 95 15.60 -15.13 -1.79
C ILE A 95 16.67 -16.23 -1.91
N HIS A 96 17.24 -16.68 -0.80
CA HIS A 96 18.22 -17.77 -0.78
C HIS A 96 17.63 -19.06 -1.35
N ASP A 97 16.42 -19.46 -0.94
CA ASP A 97 15.74 -20.65 -1.50
C ASP A 97 15.57 -20.60 -3.02
N ARG A 98 15.21 -19.42 -3.56
CA ARG A 98 15.05 -19.19 -5.01
C ARG A 98 16.37 -19.17 -5.77
N VAL A 99 17.37 -18.44 -5.26
CA VAL A 99 18.68 -18.31 -5.92
C VAL A 99 19.44 -19.63 -5.90
N SER A 100 19.36 -20.38 -4.80
CA SER A 100 19.94 -21.73 -4.70
C SER A 100 19.14 -22.80 -5.45
N LYS A 101 18.01 -22.44 -6.07
CA LYS A 101 17.12 -23.36 -6.83
C LYS A 101 16.60 -24.54 -6.01
N HIS A 102 16.50 -24.38 -4.69
CA HIS A 102 15.94 -25.41 -3.82
C HIS A 102 14.43 -25.50 -3.94
N PHE A 103 13.76 -24.35 -4.13
CA PHE A 103 12.30 -24.23 -4.27
C PHE A 103 11.51 -24.96 -3.18
N ARG A 104 12.04 -25.02 -1.95
CA ARG A 104 11.40 -25.71 -0.82
C ARG A 104 10.26 -24.89 -0.23
N MET A 105 10.33 -23.56 -0.36
CA MET A 105 9.27 -22.67 0.13
C MET A 105 8.18 -22.48 -0.95
N PRO A 106 6.89 -22.42 -0.59
CA PRO A 106 5.83 -22.03 -1.51
C PRO A 106 6.11 -20.65 -2.11
N SER A 107 5.63 -20.40 -3.33
CA SER A 107 5.70 -19.07 -3.94
C SER A 107 4.95 -18.04 -3.11
N LEU A 108 5.42 -16.78 -3.13
CA LEU A 108 4.68 -15.70 -2.46
C LEU A 108 3.24 -15.61 -2.96
N ALA A 109 2.98 -15.93 -4.23
CA ALA A 109 1.64 -15.96 -4.79
C ALA A 109 0.75 -17.03 -4.13
N GLU A 110 1.28 -18.23 -3.87
CA GLU A 110 0.57 -19.29 -3.14
C GLU A 110 0.31 -18.89 -1.69
N ILE A 111 1.30 -18.27 -1.04
CA ILE A 111 1.16 -17.81 0.35
C ILE A 111 0.09 -16.71 0.46
N ILE A 112 0.05 -15.76 -0.48
CA ILE A 112 -0.98 -14.72 -0.54
C ILE A 112 -2.36 -15.35 -0.72
N ARG A 113 -2.52 -16.30 -1.64
CA ARG A 113 -3.81 -16.99 -1.86
C ARG A 113 -4.26 -17.76 -0.62
N ALA A 114 -3.34 -18.42 0.08
CA ALA A 114 -3.65 -19.15 1.30
C ALA A 114 -4.06 -18.19 2.44
N LYS A 115 -3.37 -17.05 2.60
CA LYS A 115 -3.68 -16.05 3.63
C LYS A 115 -4.93 -15.22 3.35
N GLY A 116 -5.28 -15.02 2.07
CA GLY A 116 -6.53 -14.37 1.67
C GLY A 116 -7.79 -15.09 2.18
N VAL A 117 -7.65 -16.29 2.74
CA VAL A 117 -8.72 -17.10 3.33
C VAL A 117 -8.75 -17.00 4.88
N SER A 118 -7.72 -16.47 5.54
CA SER A 118 -7.53 -16.64 7.00
C SER A 118 -7.13 -15.38 7.78
N GLY A 119 -7.53 -14.17 7.37
CA GLY A 119 -7.03 -12.94 7.98
C GLY A 119 -8.08 -11.85 8.18
N ILE A 120 -9.10 -12.10 9.00
CA ILE A 120 -9.81 -11.06 9.74
C ILE A 120 -9.71 -11.45 11.22
N ASP A 121 -8.58 -11.12 11.84
CA ASP A 121 -8.46 -11.03 13.30
C ASP A 121 -8.02 -9.60 13.60
N TYR A 122 -8.99 -8.73 13.85
CA TYR A 122 -8.75 -7.42 14.46
C TYR A 122 -8.71 -7.63 15.96
N ASP A 123 -7.52 -7.83 16.52
CA ASP A 123 -7.30 -7.68 17.96
C ASP A 123 -5.91 -7.09 18.22
N ALA A 124 -5.90 -5.85 18.70
CA ALA A 124 -5.18 -5.43 19.91
C ALA A 124 -5.42 -3.94 20.20
N GLY A 125 -6.21 -3.69 21.26
CA GLY A 125 -5.92 -2.73 22.35
C GLY A 125 -5.84 -1.24 22.03
#